data_AF-A0A1Y6D2J8-F1
#
_entry.id   AF-A0A1Y6D2J8-F1
#
_cell.length_a   1.000
_cell.length_b   1.000
_cell.length_c   1.000
_cell.angle_alpha   90.00
_cell.angle_beta   90.00
_cell.angle_gamma   90.00
#
_symmetry.space_group_name_H-M   'P 1'
#
loop_
_entity.id
_entity.type
_entity.pdbx_description
1 polymer ?
#
loop_
_entity_poly.entity_id
_entity_poly.type
_entity_poly.pdbx_seq_one_letter_code
_entity_poly.pdbx_strand_id
1 'polypeptide(L)'
;MQQQELLPFEFQGSILRVERDEDGEPVFHAGDLCAMLGYANPRDAVAQHVEPCDVVKRDVTYPDATGKQRKTQLENWVREPGLWCLILGSHAANALPIRRWVTAEVLPAIRKTGGYRVKDSAARPKTPSIAQQLAAHPLRLRLLNELERERNPEKREAIHQQLAHASGLLGLPTPDKDKIGFDHVPEPVPSIVQEFWEVYDFLGGSAKLNHAINAQFIAINLTHFQRVAAAAKVKIPPLSDLRRALVDSLDPRYVGNKPVQSRLHRDHNRTAQAGQCLPESIRCWLFEPVQPPPPS
;
A
#
# COMPACT_ATOMS: atom_id res chain seq x y z
N MET A 1 -0.55 42.76 -1.97
CA MET A 1 -1.39 42.22 -0.89
C MET A 1 -1.94 40.88 -1.39
N GLN A 2 -1.68 39.78 -0.68
CA GLN A 2 -2.23 38.47 -1.06
C GLN A 2 -3.75 38.50 -0.82
N GLN A 3 -4.53 38.36 -1.89
CA GLN A 3 -5.97 38.13 -1.80
C GLN A 3 -6.19 36.73 -1.22
N GLN A 4 -6.62 36.67 0.03
CA GLN A 4 -7.05 35.43 0.65
C GLN A 4 -8.46 35.12 0.12
N GLU A 5 -8.59 34.08 -0.70
CA GLU A 5 -9.89 33.56 -1.16
C GLU A 5 -10.75 33.22 0.06
N LEU A 6 -11.95 33.79 0.11
CA LEU A 6 -12.96 33.41 1.11
C LEU A 6 -13.53 32.06 0.68
N LEU A 7 -12.99 30.98 1.25
CA LEU A 7 -13.55 29.65 1.05
C LEU A 7 -14.95 29.58 1.69
N PRO A 8 -15.96 29.01 1.00
CA PRO A 8 -17.26 28.76 1.59
C PRO A 8 -17.10 27.92 2.86
N PHE A 9 -17.68 28.37 3.96
CA PHE A 9 -17.67 27.62 5.21
C PHE A 9 -18.78 26.56 5.18
N GLU A 10 -18.41 25.29 5.22
CA GLU A 10 -19.36 24.17 5.32
C GLU A 10 -19.49 23.74 6.78
N PHE A 11 -20.71 23.71 7.30
CA PHE A 11 -21.02 23.19 8.62
C PHE A 11 -22.28 22.34 8.56
N GLN A 12 -22.16 21.08 8.98
CA GLN A 12 -23.25 20.10 8.96
C GLN A 12 -23.91 19.93 7.57
N GLY A 13 -23.12 20.01 6.49
CA GLY A 13 -23.61 19.88 5.11
C GLY A 13 -24.33 21.12 4.56
N SER A 14 -24.33 22.23 5.32
CA SER A 14 -24.88 23.51 4.88
C SER A 14 -23.74 24.46 4.52
N ILE A 15 -23.87 25.14 3.38
CA ILE A 15 -22.90 26.11 2.87
C ILE A 15 -23.31 27.50 3.33
N LEU A 16 -22.41 28.20 4.04
CA LEU A 16 -22.58 29.61 4.37
C LEU A 16 -22.00 30.49 3.26
N ARG A 17 -22.84 31.31 2.62
CA ARG A 17 -22.38 32.34 1.69
C ARG A 17 -21.67 33.47 2.45
N VAL A 18 -20.47 33.83 2.00
CA VAL A 18 -19.64 34.90 2.57
C VAL A 18 -19.16 35.80 1.43
N GLU A 19 -19.34 37.11 1.59
CA GLU A 19 -18.84 38.13 0.68
C GLU A 19 -17.95 39.12 1.44
N ARG A 20 -17.29 40.03 0.71
CA ARG A 20 -16.57 41.17 1.30
C ARG A 20 -17.42 42.42 1.22
N ASP A 21 -17.30 43.29 2.22
CA ASP A 21 -17.80 44.65 2.17
C ASP A 21 -16.82 45.62 1.49
N GLU A 22 -17.15 46.91 1.52
CA GLU A 22 -16.35 47.98 0.92
C GLU A 22 -14.99 48.16 1.63
N ASP A 23 -14.91 47.80 2.91
CA ASP A 23 -13.71 47.85 3.73
C ASP A 23 -12.86 46.56 3.59
N GLY A 24 -13.38 45.56 2.88
CA GLY A 24 -12.74 44.26 2.67
C GLY A 24 -13.03 43.24 3.78
N GLU A 25 -13.87 43.59 4.75
CA GLU A 25 -14.29 42.76 5.87
C GLU A 25 -15.38 41.76 5.45
N PRO A 26 -15.45 40.59 6.10
CA PRO A 26 -16.41 39.56 5.73
C PRO A 26 -17.84 39.91 6.16
N VAL A 27 -18.78 39.71 5.25
CA VAL A 27 -20.23 39.75 5.49
C VAL A 27 -20.86 38.40 5.17
N PHE A 28 -21.80 37.97 6.01
CA PHE A 28 -22.36 36.62 6.00
C PHE A 28 -23.84 36.64 5.63
N HIS A 29 -24.29 35.73 4.76
CA HIS A 29 -25.70 35.68 4.41
C HIS A 29 -26.54 35.26 5.62
N ALA A 30 -27.47 36.12 6.05
CA ALA A 30 -28.20 35.90 7.30
C ALA A 30 -29.17 34.73 7.22
N GLY A 31 -29.76 34.49 6.04
CA GLY A 31 -30.68 33.36 5.84
C GLY A 31 -29.98 32.00 5.97
N ASP A 32 -28.79 31.86 5.40
CA ASP A 32 -28.01 30.62 5.45
C ASP A 32 -27.56 30.37 6.90
N LEU A 33 -27.04 31.42 7.55
CA LEU A 33 -26.63 31.37 8.94
C LEU A 33 -27.79 30.98 9.87
N CYS A 34 -28.96 31.57 9.68
CA CYS A 34 -30.13 31.26 10.51
C CYS A 34 -30.60 29.81 10.30
N ALA A 35 -30.57 29.32 9.06
CA ALA A 35 -30.89 27.93 8.74
C ALA A 35 -29.89 26.95 9.40
N MET A 36 -28.60 27.25 9.33
CA MET A 36 -27.53 26.46 9.96
C MET A 36 -27.68 26.41 11.48
N LEU A 37 -27.99 27.55 12.10
CA LEU A 37 -28.20 27.65 13.53
C LEU A 37 -29.54 27.05 13.97
N GLY A 38 -30.48 26.77 13.05
CA GLY A 38 -31.77 26.17 13.36
C GLY A 38 -32.84 27.17 13.83
N TYR A 39 -32.75 28.44 13.44
CA TYR A 39 -33.81 29.41 13.67
C TYR A 39 -35.02 29.11 12.77
N ALA A 40 -36.22 29.14 13.35
CA ALA A 40 -37.46 28.91 12.60
C ALA A 40 -37.77 30.00 11.58
N ASN A 41 -37.46 31.27 11.91
CA ASN A 41 -37.67 32.42 11.02
C ASN A 41 -36.42 33.31 11.01
N PRO A 42 -35.66 33.34 9.90
CA PRO A 42 -34.46 34.18 9.79
C PRO A 42 -34.72 35.68 9.98
N ARG A 43 -35.87 36.20 9.53
CA ARG A 43 -36.18 37.63 9.65
C ARG A 43 -36.39 38.05 11.10
N ASP A 44 -37.07 37.20 11.85
CA ASP A 44 -37.33 37.41 13.28
C ASP A 44 -36.04 37.30 14.09
N ALA A 45 -35.23 36.27 13.81
CA ALA A 45 -33.93 36.08 14.45
C ALA A 45 -32.99 37.28 14.25
N VAL A 46 -32.92 37.81 13.02
CA VAL A 46 -32.11 39.01 12.73
C VAL A 46 -32.67 40.23 13.46
N ALA A 47 -33.99 40.44 13.47
CA ALA A 47 -34.61 41.58 14.13
C ALA A 47 -34.46 41.54 15.67
N GLN A 48 -34.45 40.35 16.26
CA GLN A 48 -34.36 40.17 17.71
C GLN A 48 -32.92 40.21 18.24
N HIS A 49 -31.96 39.69 17.48
CA HIS A 49 -30.60 39.47 17.97
C HIS A 49 -29.56 40.41 17.38
N VAL A 50 -29.81 41.02 16.22
CA VAL A 50 -28.79 41.82 15.51
C VAL A 50 -29.15 43.30 15.55
N GLU A 51 -28.18 44.13 15.91
CA GLU A 51 -28.33 45.58 15.86
C GLU A 51 -28.49 46.07 14.42
N PRO A 52 -29.35 47.07 14.13
CA PRO A 52 -29.60 47.54 12.78
C PRO A 52 -28.34 48.00 12.01
N CYS A 53 -27.29 48.44 12.72
CA CYS A 53 -26.02 48.85 12.12
C CYS A 53 -25.19 47.67 11.56
N ASP A 54 -25.41 46.46 12.07
CA ASP A 54 -24.69 45.26 11.67
C ASP A 54 -25.39 44.49 10.55
N VAL A 55 -26.58 44.96 10.13
CA VAL A 55 -27.35 44.38 9.03
C VAL A 55 -27.08 45.16 7.74
N VAL A 56 -26.66 44.44 6.70
CA VAL A 56 -26.45 44.95 5.36
C VAL A 56 -27.47 44.33 4.42
N LYS A 57 -28.09 45.11 3.54
CA LYS A 57 -28.98 44.58 2.51
C LYS A 57 -28.23 44.44 1.21
N ARG A 58 -28.33 43.28 0.56
CA ARG A 58 -27.76 43.07 -0.77
C ARG A 58 -28.72 42.37 -1.70
N ASP A 59 -28.55 42.72 -2.97
CA ASP A 59 -29.32 42.17 -4.08
C ASP A 59 -28.81 40.77 -4.43
N VAL A 60 -29.64 39.76 -4.16
CA VAL A 60 -29.36 38.38 -4.56
C VAL A 60 -30.19 38.05 -5.79
N THR A 61 -29.50 37.61 -6.84
CA THR A 61 -30.12 37.30 -8.13
C THR A 61 -30.46 35.82 -8.19
N TYR A 62 -31.75 35.52 -8.29
CA TYR A 62 -32.25 34.16 -8.47
C TYR A 62 -32.65 33.90 -9.94
N PRO A 63 -32.32 32.73 -10.51
CA PRO A 63 -32.88 32.30 -11.78
C PRO A 63 -34.38 31.99 -11.58
N ASP A 64 -35.24 32.59 -12.41
CA ASP A 64 -36.68 32.33 -12.36
C ASP A 64 -37.01 30.95 -12.96
N ALA A 65 -38.22 30.43 -12.72
CA ALA A 65 -38.63 29.06 -13.11
C ALA A 65 -38.56 28.78 -14.63
N THR A 66 -38.50 29.83 -15.45
CA THR A 66 -38.34 29.77 -16.91
C THR A 66 -36.90 30.03 -17.39
N GLY A 67 -35.94 30.20 -16.48
CA GLY A 67 -34.51 30.40 -16.77
C GLY A 67 -34.15 31.71 -17.49
N LYS A 68 -35.14 32.53 -17.87
CA LYS A 68 -34.96 33.72 -18.73
C LYS A 68 -35.02 35.04 -17.98
N GLN A 69 -35.77 35.13 -16.89
CA GLN A 69 -35.86 36.33 -16.06
C GLN A 69 -35.04 36.09 -14.79
N ARG A 70 -34.33 37.13 -14.33
CA ARG A 70 -33.57 37.12 -13.08
C ARG A 70 -34.38 37.90 -12.06
N LYS A 71 -34.84 37.25 -11.00
CA LYS A 71 -35.53 37.93 -9.91
C LYS A 71 -34.49 38.37 -8.89
N THR A 72 -34.29 39.68 -8.75
CA THR A 72 -33.44 40.24 -7.71
C THR A 72 -34.27 40.40 -6.44
N GLN A 73 -33.80 39.83 -5.33
CA GLN A 73 -34.40 40.02 -4.01
C GLN A 73 -33.38 40.64 -3.07
N LEU A 74 -33.83 41.63 -2.30
CA LEU A 74 -33.05 42.22 -1.21
C LEU A 74 -33.03 41.23 -0.04
N GLU A 75 -31.85 40.67 0.23
CA GLU A 75 -31.61 39.76 1.34
C GLU A 75 -30.76 40.41 2.41
N ASN A 76 -30.92 39.93 3.65
CA ASN A 76 -30.16 40.40 4.78
C ASN A 76 -28.83 39.66 4.85
N TRP A 77 -27.77 40.44 5.03
CA TRP A 77 -26.42 40.01 5.34
C TRP A 77 -26.03 40.60 6.68
N VAL A 78 -25.18 39.91 7.43
CA VAL A 78 -24.72 40.37 8.74
C VAL A 78 -23.21 40.53 8.74
N ARG A 79 -22.74 41.61 9.36
CA ARG A 79 -21.33 41.78 9.70
C ARG A 79 -20.95 40.84 10.84
N GLU A 80 -19.65 40.71 11.11
CA GLU A 80 -19.14 39.84 12.17
C GLU A 80 -19.77 40.07 13.56
N PRO A 81 -20.02 41.31 14.04
CA PRO A 81 -20.72 41.51 15.31
C PRO A 81 -22.11 40.87 15.34
N GLY A 82 -22.88 41.03 14.25
CA GLY A 82 -24.20 40.41 14.10
C GLY A 82 -24.17 38.88 14.00
N LEU A 83 -23.13 38.32 13.36
CA LEU A 83 -22.87 36.88 13.35
C LEU A 83 -22.73 36.35 14.79
N TRP A 84 -21.92 36.99 15.62
CA TRP A 84 -21.72 36.57 17.01
C TRP A 84 -22.97 36.69 17.85
N CYS A 85 -23.77 37.75 17.67
CA CYS A 85 -25.05 37.89 18.36
C CYS A 85 -26.02 36.75 18.01
N LEU A 86 -26.10 36.34 16.74
CA LEU A 86 -26.94 35.22 16.31
C LEU A 86 -26.47 33.88 16.88
N ILE A 87 -25.16 33.64 16.90
CA ILE A 87 -24.58 32.38 17.42
C ILE A 87 -24.80 32.28 18.93
N LEU A 88 -24.49 33.34 19.68
CA LEU A 88 -24.56 33.34 21.14
C LEU A 88 -26.01 33.42 21.64
N GLY A 89 -26.88 34.14 20.92
CA GLY A 89 -28.31 34.27 21.20
C GLY A 89 -29.13 33.03 20.84
N SER A 90 -28.60 32.12 20.03
CA SER A 90 -29.35 30.92 19.64
C SER A 90 -29.44 29.90 20.77
N HIS A 91 -30.65 29.38 20.98
CA HIS A 91 -30.94 28.27 21.90
C HIS A 91 -31.11 26.93 21.20
N ALA A 92 -30.98 26.89 19.87
CA ALA A 92 -31.16 25.68 19.10
C ALA A 92 -30.01 24.68 19.33
N ALA A 93 -30.32 23.39 19.18
CA ALA A 93 -29.36 22.31 19.37
C ALA A 93 -28.15 22.41 18.42
N ASN A 94 -28.34 22.94 17.21
CA ASN A 94 -27.28 23.10 16.21
C ASN A 94 -26.25 24.18 16.60
N ALA A 95 -26.68 25.21 17.34
CA ALA A 95 -25.80 26.28 17.81
C ALA A 95 -25.04 25.91 19.09
N LEU A 96 -25.52 24.90 19.85
CA LEU A 96 -24.94 24.51 21.13
C LEU A 96 -23.45 24.12 21.06
N PRO A 97 -22.97 23.34 20.07
CA PRO A 97 -21.55 22.98 19.96
C PRO A 97 -20.66 24.21 19.76
N ILE A 98 -21.04 25.10 18.83
CA ILE A 98 -20.27 26.32 18.54
C ILE A 98 -20.27 27.25 19.75
N ARG A 99 -21.44 27.50 20.36
CA ARG A 99 -21.55 28.34 21.56
C ARG A 99 -20.71 27.79 22.71
N ARG A 100 -20.77 26.48 22.98
CA ARG A 100 -19.94 25.85 24.03
C ARG A 100 -18.45 25.97 23.71
N TRP A 101 -18.04 25.70 22.49
CA TRP A 101 -16.64 25.85 22.09
C TRP A 101 -16.14 27.29 22.28
N VAL A 102 -16.90 28.29 21.85
CA VAL A 102 -16.53 29.71 22.03
C VAL A 102 -16.44 30.08 23.52
N THR A 103 -17.47 29.73 24.30
CA THR A 103 -17.58 30.13 25.72
C THR A 103 -16.66 29.34 26.67
N ALA A 104 -16.37 28.08 26.38
CA ALA A 104 -15.59 27.21 27.26
C ALA A 104 -14.11 27.11 26.85
N GLU A 105 -13.78 27.33 25.58
CA GLU A 105 -12.42 27.18 25.06
C GLU A 105 -11.85 28.51 24.55
N VAL A 106 -12.51 29.14 23.57
CA VAL A 106 -11.97 30.31 22.85
C VAL A 106 -11.86 31.52 23.78
N LEU A 107 -12.96 31.96 24.38
CA LEU A 107 -12.98 33.15 25.24
C LEU A 107 -12.11 32.96 26.50
N PRO A 108 -12.13 31.80 27.21
CA PRO A 108 -11.23 31.58 28.32
C PRO A 108 -9.76 31.55 27.91
N ALA A 109 -9.42 31.05 26.73
CA ALA A 109 -8.06 31.10 26.20
C ALA A 109 -7.64 32.54 25.94
N ILE A 110 -8.42 33.32 25.18
CA ILE A 110 -8.13 34.75 24.91
C ILE A 110 -7.94 35.52 26.22
N ARG A 111 -8.84 35.35 27.20
CA ARG A 111 -8.74 36.02 28.51
C ARG A 111 -7.45 35.66 29.26
N LYS A 112 -6.98 34.41 29.15
CA LYS A 112 -5.80 33.91 29.88
C LYS A 112 -4.48 34.26 29.18
N THR A 113 -4.43 34.20 27.85
CA THR A 113 -3.19 34.26 27.06
C THR A 113 -3.09 35.48 26.16
N GLY A 114 -4.13 36.32 26.08
CA GLY A 114 -4.18 37.47 25.19
C GLY A 114 -4.48 37.12 23.72
N GLY A 115 -4.74 35.86 23.41
CA GLY A 115 -5.08 35.41 22.05
C GLY A 115 -5.45 33.93 22.01
N TYR A 116 -6.25 33.54 21.02
CA TYR A 116 -6.59 32.15 20.75
C TYR A 116 -5.69 31.63 19.63
N ARG A 117 -4.96 30.54 19.90
CA ARG A 117 -4.29 29.76 18.87
C ARG A 117 -5.02 28.44 18.82
N VAL A 118 -5.53 28.09 17.64
CA VAL A 118 -6.00 26.73 17.38
C VAL A 118 -4.83 25.81 17.69
N LYS A 119 -4.91 25.04 18.77
CA LYS A 119 -4.00 23.92 18.98
C LYS A 119 -4.22 23.04 17.77
N ASP A 120 -3.17 22.80 16.97
CA ASP A 120 -3.23 21.95 15.79
C ASP A 120 -4.07 20.72 16.13
N SER A 121 -5.30 20.73 15.66
CA SER A 121 -6.23 19.66 15.90
C SER A 121 -5.64 18.51 15.12
N ALA A 122 -5.16 17.50 15.83
CA ALA A 122 -4.67 16.24 15.29
C ALA A 122 -5.78 15.43 14.55
N ALA A 123 -6.77 16.11 13.97
CA ALA A 123 -7.94 15.54 13.32
C ALA A 123 -8.54 16.43 12.21
N ARG A 124 -7.81 17.42 11.66
CA ARG A 124 -8.03 17.78 10.25
C ARG A 124 -7.09 16.87 9.46
N PRO A 125 -7.56 16.00 8.54
CA PRO A 125 -6.64 15.37 7.61
C PRO A 125 -5.93 16.55 6.95
N LYS A 126 -4.61 16.66 7.16
CA LYS A 126 -3.78 17.65 6.50
C LYS A 126 -3.89 17.31 5.02
N THR A 127 -4.87 17.88 4.32
CA THR A 127 -4.89 17.86 2.87
C THR A 127 -3.62 18.60 2.49
N PRO A 128 -2.62 17.88 1.96
CA PRO A 128 -1.33 18.47 1.64
C PRO A 128 -1.58 19.60 0.65
N SER A 129 -0.86 20.72 0.81
CA SER A 129 -1.07 21.86 -0.08
C SER A 129 -0.83 21.47 -1.53
N ILE A 130 -1.46 22.15 -2.48
CA ILE A 130 -1.28 21.88 -3.92
C ILE A 130 0.22 21.91 -4.28
N ALA A 131 1.00 22.83 -3.70
CA ALA A 131 2.44 22.88 -3.89
C ALA A 131 3.18 21.63 -3.35
N GLN A 132 2.76 21.10 -2.20
CA GLN A 132 3.31 19.86 -1.63
C GLN A 132 2.95 18.64 -2.48
N GLN A 133 1.72 18.57 -3.01
CA GLN A 133 1.28 17.50 -3.91
C GLN A 133 2.07 17.53 -5.23
N LEU A 134 2.26 18.71 -5.83
CA LEU A 134 3.02 18.90 -7.06
C LEU A 134 4.50 18.50 -6.89
N ALA A 135 5.10 18.76 -5.72
CA ALA A 135 6.47 18.34 -5.40
C ALA A 135 6.58 16.84 -5.05
N ALA A 136 5.54 16.27 -4.42
CA ALA A 136 5.50 14.86 -4.03
C ALA A 136 5.32 13.91 -5.21
N HIS A 137 4.64 14.34 -6.28
CA HIS A 137 4.40 13.51 -7.46
C HIS A 137 5.69 13.04 -8.18
N PRO A 138 6.64 13.92 -8.58
CA PRO A 138 7.89 13.48 -9.21
C PRO A 138 8.79 12.69 -8.25
N LEU A 139 8.75 13.01 -6.95
CA LEU A 139 9.46 12.27 -5.92
C LEU A 139 8.96 10.83 -5.81
N ARG A 140 7.63 10.62 -5.80
CA ARG A 140 7.02 9.28 -5.77
C ARG A 140 7.47 8.44 -6.96
N LEU A 141 7.46 8.99 -8.17
CA LEU A 141 7.90 8.26 -9.37
C LEU A 141 9.39 7.89 -9.32
N ARG A 142 10.24 8.77 -8.79
CA ARG A 142 11.66 8.48 -8.59
C ARG A 142 11.85 7.34 -7.60
N LEU A 143 11.19 7.40 -6.44
CA LEU A 143 11.27 6.38 -5.41
C LEU A 143 10.74 5.02 -5.87
N LEU A 144 9.70 4.98 -6.69
CA LEU A 144 9.21 3.74 -7.31
C LEU A 144 10.27 3.10 -8.21
N ASN A 145 10.88 3.89 -9.12
CA ASN A 145 11.95 3.41 -9.99
C ASN A 145 13.19 2.97 -9.22
N GLU A 146 13.51 3.65 -8.11
CA GLU A 146 14.65 3.32 -7.25
C GLU A 146 14.38 2.03 -6.46
N LEU A 147 13.16 1.87 -5.94
CA LEU A 147 12.69 0.64 -5.30
C LEU A 147 12.70 -0.55 -6.28
N GLU A 148 12.41 -0.31 -7.57
CA GLU A 148 12.48 -1.34 -8.62
C GLU A 148 13.91 -1.84 -8.90
N ARG A 149 14.92 -1.00 -8.69
CA ARG A 149 16.32 -1.30 -9.06
C ARG A 149 17.19 -1.70 -7.87
N GLU A 150 16.86 -1.23 -6.67
CA GLU A 150 17.66 -1.42 -5.47
C GLU A 150 17.47 -2.82 -4.87
N ARG A 151 18.58 -3.52 -4.63
CA ARG A 151 18.61 -4.93 -4.18
C ARG A 151 18.97 -5.09 -2.71
N ASN A 152 19.55 -4.06 -2.09
CA ASN A 152 19.91 -4.13 -0.68
C ASN A 152 18.66 -3.98 0.20
N PRO A 153 18.39 -4.90 1.15
CA PRO A 153 17.18 -4.89 1.97
C PRO A 153 17.05 -3.65 2.86
N GLU A 154 18.17 -3.16 3.43
CA GLU A 154 18.15 -1.99 4.30
C GLU A 154 17.84 -0.71 3.51
N LYS A 155 18.43 -0.58 2.31
CA LYS A 155 18.16 0.55 1.43
C LYS A 155 16.74 0.52 0.88
N ARG A 156 16.25 -0.67 0.54
CA ARG A 156 14.89 -0.89 0.05
C ARG A 156 13.85 -0.52 1.11
N GLU A 157 14.10 -0.86 2.37
CA GLU A 157 13.26 -0.43 3.50
C GLU A 157 13.26 1.09 3.63
N ALA A 158 14.43 1.73 3.58
CA ALA A 158 14.52 3.20 3.64
C ALA A 158 13.78 3.88 2.47
N ILE A 159 13.90 3.35 1.25
CA ILE A 159 13.17 3.85 0.06
C ILE A 159 11.66 3.65 0.24
N HIS A 160 11.22 2.51 0.78
CA HIS A 160 9.80 2.24 1.02
C HIS A 160 9.20 3.18 2.06
N GLN A 161 9.94 3.49 3.13
CA GLN A 161 9.52 4.48 4.13
C GLN A 161 9.36 5.88 3.51
N GLN A 162 10.29 6.29 2.65
CA GLN A 162 10.17 7.57 1.92
C GLN A 162 9.00 7.56 0.92
N LEU A 163 8.79 6.44 0.23
CA LEU A 163 7.65 6.25 -0.67
C LEU A 163 6.34 6.33 0.11
N ALA A 164 6.30 5.76 1.32
CA ALA A 164 5.12 5.79 2.17
C ALA A 164 4.72 7.21 2.54
N HIS A 165 5.70 8.02 2.92
CA HIS A 165 5.51 9.43 3.19
C HIS A 165 5.00 10.21 1.96
N ALA A 166 5.63 10.04 0.80
CA ALA A 166 5.22 10.70 -0.44
C ALA A 166 3.81 10.28 -0.91
N SER A 167 3.42 9.01 -0.68
CA SER A 167 2.10 8.49 -1.02
C SER A 167 1.00 9.07 -0.13
N GLY A 168 1.28 9.21 1.17
CA GLY A 168 0.38 9.88 2.11
C GLY A 168 0.13 11.35 1.73
N LEU A 169 1.17 12.04 1.24
CA LEU A 169 1.04 13.39 0.69
C LEU A 169 0.24 13.48 -0.63
N LEU A 170 -0.05 12.36 -1.30
CA LEU A 170 -0.84 12.35 -2.53
C LEU A 170 -2.23 11.71 -2.34
N GLY A 171 -2.53 11.23 -1.13
CA GLY A 171 -3.75 10.44 -0.88
C GLY A 171 -3.77 9.11 -1.65
N LEU A 172 -2.61 8.62 -2.08
CA LEU A 172 -2.48 7.39 -2.85
C LEU A 172 -2.08 6.23 -1.94
N PRO A 173 -2.54 4.99 -2.23
CA PRO A 173 -2.07 3.83 -1.51
C PRO A 173 -0.55 3.64 -1.71
N THR A 174 0.11 3.25 -0.62
CA THR A 174 1.49 2.79 -0.63
C THR A 174 1.51 1.37 -1.17
N PRO A 175 2.16 1.12 -2.30
CA PRO A 175 2.29 -0.24 -2.77
C PRO A 175 3.15 -1.04 -1.80
N ASP A 176 2.87 -2.34 -1.77
CA ASP A 176 3.62 -3.30 -0.98
C ASP A 176 5.06 -3.40 -1.52
N LYS A 177 6.05 -3.22 -0.64
CA LYS A 177 7.46 -3.32 -1.01
C LYS A 177 7.78 -4.72 -1.52
N ASP A 178 7.07 -5.75 -1.10
CA ASP A 178 7.35 -7.12 -1.52
C ASP A 178 6.75 -7.44 -2.90
N LYS A 179 5.97 -6.51 -3.48
CA LYS A 179 5.33 -6.65 -4.79
C LYS A 179 5.96 -5.79 -5.90
N ILE A 180 6.91 -4.91 -5.57
CA ILE A 180 7.52 -3.96 -6.52
C ILE A 180 9.02 -4.17 -6.60
N GLY A 181 9.57 -4.66 -7.72
CA GLY A 181 11.02 -4.74 -7.92
C GLY A 181 11.70 -5.98 -7.36
N PHE A 182 10.98 -6.86 -6.67
CA PHE A 182 11.39 -8.23 -6.47
C PHE A 182 10.21 -9.15 -6.79
N ASP A 183 10.54 -10.22 -7.51
CA ASP A 183 9.73 -11.41 -7.63
C ASP A 183 9.21 -11.80 -6.24
N HIS A 184 7.96 -12.26 -6.19
CA HIS A 184 7.50 -13.28 -5.25
C HIS A 184 8.67 -13.89 -4.47
N VAL A 185 8.82 -13.63 -3.17
CA VAL A 185 9.50 -14.60 -2.32
C VAL A 185 8.51 -15.74 -2.29
N PRO A 186 8.72 -16.80 -3.10
CA PRO A 186 7.91 -17.98 -2.90
C PRO A 186 8.27 -18.45 -1.49
N GLU A 187 7.36 -19.10 -0.76
CA GLU A 187 7.87 -20.14 0.13
C GLU A 187 8.90 -20.92 -0.66
N PRO A 188 10.16 -21.10 -0.21
CA PRO A 188 11.27 -21.52 -1.07
C PRO A 188 10.76 -22.62 -1.97
N VAL A 189 10.44 -22.30 -3.24
CA VAL A 189 10.03 -23.34 -4.18
C VAL A 189 11.32 -24.13 -4.25
N PRO A 190 11.34 -25.39 -3.78
CA PRO A 190 12.58 -26.10 -3.71
C PRO A 190 13.18 -25.99 -5.11
N SER A 191 14.42 -25.52 -5.20
CA SER A 191 15.07 -25.44 -6.51
C SER A 191 14.88 -26.80 -7.19
N ILE A 192 14.79 -26.86 -8.52
CA ILE A 192 14.62 -28.13 -9.24
C ILE A 192 15.65 -29.19 -8.76
N VAL A 193 16.83 -28.72 -8.32
CA VAL A 193 17.87 -29.51 -7.65
C VAL A 193 17.42 -30.06 -6.29
N GLN A 194 16.88 -29.22 -5.40
CA GLN A 194 16.38 -29.63 -4.09
C GLN A 194 15.20 -30.62 -4.21
N GLU A 195 14.21 -30.30 -5.04
CA GLU A 195 13.08 -31.19 -5.35
C GLU A 195 13.57 -32.56 -5.85
N PHE A 196 14.58 -32.57 -6.71
CA PHE A 196 15.18 -33.79 -7.23
C PHE A 196 15.82 -34.64 -6.12
N TRP A 197 16.59 -34.03 -5.20
CA TRP A 197 17.25 -34.75 -4.12
C TRP A 197 16.29 -35.27 -3.05
N GLU A 198 15.23 -34.52 -2.75
CA GLU A 198 14.14 -34.99 -1.88
C GLU A 198 13.44 -36.23 -2.47
N VAL A 199 13.15 -36.21 -3.76
CA VAL A 199 12.59 -37.37 -4.47
C VAL A 199 13.61 -38.52 -4.51
N TYR A 200 14.89 -38.24 -4.72
CA TYR A 200 15.95 -39.25 -4.70
C TYR A 200 15.98 -40.00 -3.37
N ASP A 201 15.97 -39.29 -2.25
CA ASP A 201 15.95 -39.89 -0.92
C ASP A 201 14.66 -40.67 -0.66
N PHE A 202 13.51 -40.10 -1.04
CA PHE A 202 12.21 -40.77 -0.93
C PHE A 202 12.14 -42.09 -1.70
N LEU A 203 12.76 -42.16 -2.89
CA LEU A 203 12.78 -43.37 -3.74
C LEU A 203 13.77 -44.44 -3.25
N GLY A 204 14.42 -44.24 -2.10
CA GLY A 204 15.38 -45.18 -1.50
C GLY A 204 16.85 -44.83 -1.76
N GLY A 205 17.11 -43.60 -2.21
CA GLY A 205 18.44 -42.99 -2.32
C GLY A 205 19.51 -43.89 -2.93
N SER A 206 20.67 -43.91 -2.28
CA SER A 206 21.85 -44.62 -2.77
C SER A 206 21.69 -46.15 -2.86
N ALA A 207 20.72 -46.74 -2.18
CA ALA A 207 20.48 -48.18 -2.25
C ALA A 207 19.89 -48.60 -3.60
N LYS A 208 19.01 -47.76 -4.18
CA LYS A 208 18.23 -48.10 -5.39
C LYS A 208 18.61 -47.30 -6.63
N LEU A 209 19.16 -46.10 -6.47
CA LEU A 209 19.36 -45.16 -7.57
C LEU A 209 20.84 -44.86 -7.86
N ASN A 210 21.75 -45.17 -6.94
CA ASN A 210 23.18 -44.94 -7.16
C ASN A 210 23.81 -46.09 -7.98
N HIS A 211 24.24 -45.77 -9.20
CA HIS A 211 24.99 -46.67 -10.07
C HIS A 211 26.48 -46.73 -9.74
N ALA A 212 27.02 -45.82 -8.92
CA ALA A 212 28.44 -45.79 -8.59
C ALA A 212 28.85 -47.04 -7.81
N ILE A 213 30.07 -47.51 -8.10
CA ILE A 213 30.70 -48.60 -7.34
C ILE A 213 31.40 -48.05 -6.10
N ASN A 214 31.97 -46.83 -6.20
CA ASN A 214 32.64 -46.15 -5.10
C ASN A 214 31.62 -45.31 -4.31
N ALA A 215 31.63 -45.44 -2.98
CA ALA A 215 30.78 -44.69 -2.07
C ALA A 215 31.09 -43.17 -2.03
N GLN A 216 32.24 -42.75 -2.57
CA GLN A 216 32.61 -41.33 -2.70
C GLN A 216 31.83 -40.57 -3.78
N PHE A 217 31.10 -41.28 -4.65
CA PHE A 217 30.34 -40.65 -5.73
C PHE A 217 28.89 -41.14 -5.73
N ILE A 218 28.00 -40.25 -6.15
CA ILE A 218 26.61 -40.57 -6.46
C ILE A 218 26.48 -40.48 -7.98
N ALA A 219 26.25 -41.62 -8.65
CA ALA A 219 26.08 -41.68 -10.10
C ALA A 219 24.64 -42.01 -10.46
N ILE A 220 23.93 -41.05 -11.04
CA ILE A 220 22.49 -41.16 -11.34
C ILE A 220 22.28 -41.19 -12.85
N ASN A 221 21.58 -42.22 -13.32
CA ASN A 221 21.03 -42.22 -14.67
C ASN A 221 19.62 -41.63 -14.65
N LEU A 222 19.40 -40.48 -15.30
CA LEU A 222 18.12 -39.76 -15.23
C LEU A 222 16.94 -40.53 -15.85
N THR A 223 17.19 -41.38 -16.86
CA THR A 223 16.15 -42.23 -17.46
C THR A 223 15.75 -43.35 -16.49
N HIS A 224 16.72 -43.95 -15.81
CA HIS A 224 16.45 -44.92 -14.75
C HIS A 224 15.69 -44.25 -13.59
N PHE A 225 16.12 -43.08 -13.15
CA PHE A 225 15.44 -42.28 -12.13
C PHE A 225 13.97 -42.00 -12.49
N GLN A 226 13.69 -41.54 -13.72
CA GLN A 226 12.33 -41.31 -14.19
C GLN A 226 11.47 -42.57 -14.17
N ARG A 227 12.02 -43.73 -14.54
CA ARG A 227 11.30 -45.02 -14.48
C ARG A 227 10.95 -45.39 -13.04
N VAL A 228 11.88 -45.23 -12.11
CA VAL A 228 11.64 -45.53 -10.69
C VAL A 228 10.62 -44.58 -10.08
N ALA A 229 10.71 -43.28 -10.40
CA ALA A 229 9.72 -42.28 -9.98
C ALA A 229 8.31 -42.58 -10.51
N ALA A 230 8.20 -42.95 -11.79
CA ALA A 230 6.93 -43.32 -12.41
C ALA A 230 6.32 -44.57 -11.76
N ALA A 231 7.13 -45.59 -11.44
CA ALA A 231 6.68 -46.78 -10.73
C ALA A 231 6.17 -46.47 -9.31
N ALA A 232 6.79 -45.49 -8.64
CA ALA A 232 6.36 -44.98 -7.34
C ALA A 232 5.21 -43.95 -7.42
N LYS A 233 4.70 -43.65 -8.63
CA LYS A 233 3.68 -42.60 -8.90
C LYS A 233 4.09 -41.20 -8.42
N VAL A 234 5.39 -40.92 -8.34
CA VAL A 234 5.93 -39.60 -8.01
C VAL A 234 6.08 -38.80 -9.29
N LYS A 235 5.49 -37.59 -9.33
CA LYS A 235 5.68 -36.67 -10.45
C LYS A 235 7.05 -36.01 -10.32
N ILE A 236 7.80 -36.00 -11.41
CA ILE A 236 9.10 -35.32 -11.49
C ILE A 236 9.10 -34.29 -12.64
N PRO A 237 9.92 -33.24 -12.56
CA PRO A 237 10.14 -32.31 -13.67
C PRO A 237 10.62 -33.04 -14.94
N PRO A 238 10.38 -32.46 -16.14
CA PRO A 238 10.83 -33.08 -17.38
C PRO A 238 12.37 -33.17 -17.41
N LEU A 239 12.88 -34.21 -18.07
CA LEU A 239 14.32 -34.51 -18.08
C LEU A 239 15.18 -33.37 -18.64
N SER A 240 14.65 -32.52 -19.52
CA SER A 240 15.34 -31.33 -20.03
C SER A 240 15.66 -30.34 -18.92
N ASP A 241 14.70 -30.12 -18.03
CA ASP A 241 14.84 -29.16 -16.93
C ASP A 241 15.77 -29.70 -15.86
N LEU A 242 15.67 -31.00 -15.53
CA LEU A 242 16.62 -31.67 -14.64
C LEU A 242 18.06 -31.58 -15.17
N ARG A 243 18.30 -31.80 -16.47
CA ARG A 243 19.64 -31.70 -17.05
C ARG A 243 20.23 -30.29 -16.98
N ARG A 244 19.39 -29.26 -17.10
CA ARG A 244 19.83 -27.86 -16.98
C ARG A 244 20.11 -27.51 -15.52
N ALA A 245 19.23 -27.89 -14.60
CA ALA A 245 19.30 -27.51 -13.20
C ALA A 245 20.37 -28.28 -12.41
N LEU A 246 20.55 -29.58 -12.66
CA LEU A 246 21.47 -30.41 -11.88
C LEU A 246 22.95 -30.02 -12.05
N VAL A 247 23.29 -29.24 -13.08
CA VAL A 247 24.64 -28.68 -13.23
C VAL A 247 24.98 -27.73 -12.07
N ASP A 248 23.97 -27.05 -11.52
CA ASP A 248 24.11 -26.07 -10.44
C ASP A 248 24.02 -26.71 -9.04
N SER A 249 24.00 -28.05 -8.96
CA SER A 249 23.97 -28.76 -7.68
C SER A 249 25.26 -28.55 -6.91
N LEU A 250 25.15 -27.89 -5.74
CA LEU A 250 26.27 -27.58 -4.85
C LEU A 250 26.48 -28.66 -3.78
N ASP A 251 25.41 -29.30 -3.32
CA ASP A 251 25.44 -30.41 -2.37
C ASP A 251 24.29 -31.39 -2.66
N PRO A 252 24.59 -32.62 -3.12
CA PRO A 252 25.88 -33.09 -3.64
C PRO A 252 26.40 -32.28 -4.84
N ARG A 253 27.71 -32.03 -4.92
CA ARG A 253 28.33 -31.19 -5.95
C ARG A 253 28.38 -31.88 -7.31
N TYR A 254 27.92 -31.24 -8.38
CA TYR A 254 28.01 -31.80 -9.74
C TYR A 254 29.47 -31.87 -10.23
N VAL A 255 29.87 -33.05 -10.73
CA VAL A 255 31.23 -33.32 -11.24
C VAL A 255 31.25 -33.47 -12.75
N GLY A 256 30.20 -34.03 -13.35
CA GLY A 256 30.13 -34.25 -14.79
C GLY A 256 29.20 -35.39 -15.21
N ASN A 257 29.02 -35.56 -16.53
CA ASN A 257 28.22 -36.62 -17.13
C ASN A 257 29.12 -37.59 -17.90
N LYS A 258 29.37 -38.78 -17.35
CA LYS A 258 30.36 -39.75 -17.87
C LYS A 258 29.81 -41.18 -17.83
N PRO A 259 30.31 -42.09 -18.70
CA PRO A 259 30.03 -43.51 -18.57
C PRO A 259 30.63 -44.07 -17.27
N VAL A 260 29.84 -44.82 -16.51
CA VAL A 260 30.26 -45.51 -15.28
C VAL A 260 29.86 -46.97 -15.34
N GLN A 261 30.66 -47.84 -14.73
CA GLN A 261 30.25 -49.23 -14.51
C GLN A 261 29.15 -49.28 -13.45
N SER A 262 27.99 -49.77 -13.82
CA SER A 262 26.83 -49.74 -12.94
C SER A 262 26.84 -50.88 -11.93
N ARG A 263 26.88 -50.53 -10.64
CA ARG A 263 26.67 -51.49 -9.55
C ARG A 263 25.31 -52.20 -9.67
N LEU A 264 24.25 -51.44 -9.93
CA LEU A 264 22.88 -51.96 -10.05
C LEU A 264 22.72 -52.94 -11.23
N HIS A 265 23.28 -52.62 -12.40
CA HIS A 265 23.24 -53.56 -13.54
C HIS A 265 24.05 -54.81 -13.25
N ARG A 266 25.22 -54.66 -12.61
CA ARG A 266 26.05 -55.80 -12.18
C ARG A 266 25.31 -56.71 -11.21
N ASP A 267 24.61 -56.14 -10.23
CA ASP A 267 23.83 -56.89 -9.25
C ASP A 267 22.61 -57.57 -9.90
N HIS A 268 21.92 -56.90 -10.84
CA HIS A 268 20.85 -57.50 -11.64
C HIS A 268 21.35 -58.67 -12.50
N ASN A 269 22.44 -58.46 -13.24
CA ASN A 269 23.01 -59.46 -14.15
C ASN A 269 23.49 -60.74 -13.44
N ARG A 270 23.84 -60.67 -12.15
CA ARG A 270 24.17 -61.87 -11.35
C ARG A 270 23.00 -62.83 -11.20
N THR A 271 21.77 -62.33 -11.30
CA THR A 271 20.54 -63.12 -11.08
C THR A 271 19.67 -63.22 -12.34
N ALA A 272 20.01 -62.49 -13.40
CA ALA A 272 19.26 -62.46 -14.65
C ALA A 272 19.52 -63.70 -15.53
N GLN A 273 18.49 -64.12 -16.26
CA GLN A 273 18.61 -65.19 -17.27
C GLN A 273 19.30 -64.68 -18.54
N ALA A 274 19.87 -65.60 -19.32
CA ALA A 274 20.50 -65.27 -20.60
C ALA A 274 19.51 -64.55 -21.53
N GLY A 275 19.88 -63.34 -21.98
CA GLY A 275 19.02 -62.44 -22.78
C GLY A 275 18.33 -61.32 -21.99
N GLN A 276 18.40 -61.33 -20.65
CA GLN A 276 17.87 -60.26 -19.78
C GLN A 276 18.98 -59.43 -19.11
N CYS A 277 20.24 -59.66 -19.51
CA CYS A 277 21.39 -58.92 -18.99
C CYS A 277 21.37 -57.47 -19.49
N LEU A 278 21.61 -56.54 -18.58
CA LEU A 278 21.77 -55.13 -18.82
C LEU A 278 23.25 -54.80 -19.16
N PRO A 279 23.53 -53.72 -19.90
CA PRO A 279 24.91 -53.33 -20.21
C PRO A 279 25.69 -52.99 -18.93
N GLU A 280 26.95 -53.40 -18.85
CA GLU A 280 27.78 -53.16 -17.65
C GLU A 280 28.09 -51.67 -17.42
N SER A 281 28.16 -50.89 -18.50
CA SER A 281 28.42 -49.45 -18.47
C SER A 281 27.18 -48.66 -18.84
N ILE A 282 26.90 -47.59 -18.09
CA ILE A 282 25.80 -46.67 -18.34
C ILE A 282 26.26 -45.23 -18.15
N ARG A 283 25.75 -44.32 -18.97
CA ARG A 283 26.04 -42.88 -18.85
C ARG A 283 25.26 -42.30 -17.67
N CYS A 284 25.98 -41.75 -16.69
CA CYS A 284 25.42 -41.18 -15.47
C CYS A 284 25.89 -39.75 -15.23
N TRP A 285 25.07 -39.01 -14.52
CA TRP A 285 25.42 -37.75 -13.89
C TRP A 285 26.12 -38.05 -12.56
N LEU A 286 27.35 -37.60 -12.40
CA LEU A 286 28.16 -37.83 -11.21
C LEU A 286 28.09 -36.63 -10.28
N PHE A 287 27.88 -36.92 -9.01
CA PHE A 287 27.90 -35.96 -7.93
C PHE A 287 28.83 -36.42 -6.81
N GLU A 288 29.50 -35.47 -6.18
CA GLU A 288 30.38 -35.68 -5.05
C GLU A 288 29.71 -35.09 -3.80
N PRO A 289 29.32 -35.92 -2.80
CA PRO A 289 28.76 -35.42 -1.56
C PRO A 289 29.82 -34.63 -0.77
N VAL A 290 29.40 -33.60 -0.04
CA VAL A 290 30.30 -32.84 0.82
C VAL A 290 30.80 -33.75 1.94
N GLN A 291 32.10 -34.05 1.97
CA GLN A 291 32.69 -34.83 3.07
C GLN A 291 32.69 -33.98 4.35
N PRO A 292 32.30 -34.54 5.50
CA PRO A 292 32.49 -33.86 6.78
C PRO A 292 33.99 -33.61 7.02
N PRO A 293 34.37 -32.50 7.67
CA PRO A 293 35.77 -32.27 8.02
C PRO A 293 36.30 -33.45 8.86
N PRO A 294 37.56 -33.87 8.66
CA PRO A 294 38.13 -34.96 9.45
C PRO A 294 38.07 -34.63 10.95
N PRO A 295 37.75 -35.60 11.82
CA PRO A 295 37.77 -35.38 13.25
C PRO A 295 39.18 -34.97 13.67
N SER A 296 39.27 -33.85 14.42
CA SER A 296 40.50 -33.31 14.99
C SER A 296 41.03 -34.18 16.13
#